data_AF-A0A7C1F3P8-F1
#
_entry.id   AF-A0A7C1F3P8-F1
#
_cell.length_a   1.000
_cell.length_b   1.000
_cell.length_c   1.000
_cell.angle_alpha   90.00
_cell.angle_beta   90.00
_cell.angle_gamma   90.00
#
_symmetry.space_group_name_H-M   'P 1'
#
loop_
_entity.id
_entity.type
_entity.pdbx_description
1 polymer ?
#
loop_
_entity_poly.entity_id
_entity_poly.type
_entity_poly.pdbx_seq_one_letter_code
_entity_poly.pdbx_strand_id
1 'polypeptide(L)'
;MRYRGARQRGGKRVRSLTRRQMLAAELYGYSYAHYEAHLGIGHIRFDRLMPQDVDILERAEREGWDASRIARALEMPEDKVERWRRSYQRAKEIVDAPTLVEFFRRGVRHSIEVALREGLGDKASIERLVTQVCYRVADLAFRLDMAGERLSDYSEELREETEYDLEQVREEIRRALEQELGHPRDEEKS
;
A
#
# COMPACT_ATOMS: atom_id res chain seq x y z
N MET A 1 -27.30 -26.50 21.76
CA MET A 1 -26.34 -27.25 20.92
C MET A 1 -25.16 -26.32 20.62
N ARG A 2 -24.03 -26.47 21.32
CA ARG A 2 -22.87 -25.56 21.21
C ARG A 2 -21.89 -26.11 20.16
N TYR A 3 -21.76 -25.44 19.02
CA TYR A 3 -20.71 -25.74 18.06
C TYR A 3 -19.39 -25.11 18.51
N ARG A 4 -18.58 -25.87 19.25
CA ARG A 4 -17.13 -25.61 19.39
C ARG A 4 -16.43 -26.31 18.23
N GLY A 5 -16.24 -25.60 17.13
CA GLY A 5 -15.38 -26.02 16.03
C GLY A 5 -14.03 -25.32 16.14
N ALA A 6 -13.16 -25.77 17.05
CA ALA A 6 -11.76 -25.40 17.01
C ALA A 6 -11.10 -26.10 15.81
N ARG A 7 -11.09 -25.44 14.64
CA ARG A 7 -10.24 -25.85 13.53
C ARG A 7 -8.80 -25.50 13.91
N GLN A 8 -8.06 -26.49 14.38
CA GLN A 8 -6.60 -26.48 14.28
C GLN A 8 -6.25 -26.49 12.79
N ARG A 9 -6.07 -25.30 12.20
CA ARG A 9 -5.32 -25.19 10.94
C ARG A 9 -3.86 -25.48 11.31
N GLY A 10 -3.28 -26.53 10.73
CA GLY A 10 -1.84 -26.80 10.77
C GLY A 10 -1.08 -25.72 9.99
N GLY A 11 -1.15 -24.47 10.48
CA GLY A 11 -0.47 -23.33 9.91
C GLY A 11 1.00 -23.43 10.25
N LYS A 12 1.84 -23.40 9.22
CA LYS A 12 3.25 -23.01 9.34
C LYS A 12 3.28 -21.76 10.23
N ARG A 13 4.01 -21.76 11.35
CA ARG A 13 4.17 -20.55 12.18
C ARG A 13 4.77 -19.48 11.26
N VAL A 14 3.96 -18.52 10.85
CA VAL A 14 4.43 -17.32 10.18
C VAL A 14 5.35 -16.62 11.18
N ARG A 15 6.63 -16.46 10.83
CA ARG A 15 7.52 -15.63 11.65
C ARG A 15 7.02 -14.19 11.53
N SER A 16 6.79 -13.52 12.66
CA SER A 16 6.36 -12.14 12.63
C SER A 16 7.48 -11.25 12.07
N LEU A 17 7.19 -10.49 11.02
CA LEU A 17 8.10 -9.43 10.56
C LEU A 17 8.06 -8.25 11.52
N THR A 18 9.24 -7.71 11.82
CA THR A 18 9.35 -6.42 12.53
C THR A 18 8.97 -5.25 11.63
N ARG A 19 8.63 -4.09 12.21
CA ARG A 19 8.37 -2.84 11.44
C ARG A 19 9.50 -2.54 10.46
N ARG A 20 10.75 -2.63 10.92
CA ARG A 20 11.95 -2.42 10.11
C ARG A 20 12.00 -3.36 8.90
N GLN A 21 11.64 -4.62 9.07
CA GLN A 21 11.61 -5.61 7.98
C GLN A 21 10.46 -5.37 7.00
N MET A 22 9.28 -4.95 7.49
CA MET A 22 8.16 -4.55 6.61
C MET A 22 8.52 -3.31 5.79
N LEU A 23 9.15 -2.30 6.40
CA LEU A 23 9.67 -1.13 5.67
C LEU A 23 10.70 -1.52 4.61
N ALA A 24 11.58 -2.48 4.93
CA ALA A 24 12.55 -2.99 3.96
C ALA A 24 11.88 -3.73 2.81
N ALA A 25 10.87 -4.55 3.09
CA ALA A 25 10.08 -5.23 2.07
C ALA A 25 9.39 -4.23 1.13
N GLU A 26 8.73 -3.21 1.70
CA GLU A 26 8.06 -2.14 0.93
C GLU A 26 9.02 -1.32 0.08
N LEU A 27 10.12 -0.86 0.67
CA LEU A 27 11.12 -0.02 0.00
C LEU A 27 11.68 -0.70 -1.25
N TYR A 28 11.80 -2.02 -1.20
CA TYR A 28 12.36 -2.84 -2.27
C TYR A 28 11.32 -3.57 -3.13
N GLY A 29 10.02 -3.39 -2.86
CA GLY A 29 8.95 -3.97 -3.67
C GLY A 29 8.77 -5.49 -3.53
N TYR A 30 9.08 -6.05 -2.36
CA TYR A 30 8.80 -7.46 -2.05
C TYR A 30 7.51 -7.57 -1.22
N SER A 31 6.71 -8.62 -1.49
CA SER A 31 5.64 -8.98 -0.56
C SER A 31 6.22 -9.50 0.76
N TYR A 32 5.46 -9.38 1.84
CA TYR A 32 5.90 -9.77 3.18
C TYR A 32 6.15 -11.26 3.30
N ALA A 33 5.29 -12.07 2.67
CA ALA A 33 5.50 -13.52 2.60
C ALA A 33 6.79 -13.86 1.82
N HIS A 34 7.09 -13.14 0.74
CA HIS A 34 8.35 -13.34 0.01
C HIS A 34 9.55 -12.94 0.87
N TYR A 35 9.48 -11.80 1.54
CA TYR A 35 10.55 -11.32 2.40
C TYR A 35 10.80 -12.27 3.58
N GLU A 36 9.74 -12.72 4.26
CA GLU A 36 9.80 -13.67 5.38
C GLU A 36 10.43 -15.00 5.00
N ALA A 37 10.12 -15.51 3.81
CA ALA A 37 10.69 -16.77 3.31
C ALA A 37 12.22 -16.72 3.13
N HIS A 38 12.81 -15.53 3.00
CA HIS A 38 14.25 -15.34 2.83
C HIS A 38 14.99 -14.96 4.12
N LEU A 39 14.27 -14.78 5.24
CA LEU A 39 14.88 -14.41 6.51
C LEU A 39 15.49 -15.60 7.25
N GLY A 40 16.71 -15.41 7.74
CA GLY A 40 17.41 -16.37 8.59
C GLY A 40 17.88 -17.64 7.86
N ILE A 41 17.91 -17.62 6.52
CA ILE A 41 18.48 -18.69 5.70
C ILE A 41 19.84 -18.29 5.08
N GLY A 42 20.46 -17.22 5.58
CA GLY A 42 21.80 -16.78 5.20
C GLY A 42 21.85 -15.79 4.03
N HIS A 43 20.70 -15.27 3.59
CA HIS A 43 20.69 -14.22 2.58
C HIS A 43 20.97 -12.85 3.20
N ILE A 44 22.26 -12.45 3.20
CA ILE A 44 22.74 -11.20 3.79
C ILE A 44 21.96 -9.95 3.33
N ARG A 45 21.41 -9.98 2.11
CA ARG A 45 20.58 -8.92 1.56
C ARG A 45 19.33 -8.69 2.41
N PHE A 46 18.57 -9.75 2.71
CA PHE A 46 17.33 -9.66 3.49
C PHE A 46 17.63 -9.51 4.98
N ASP A 47 18.64 -10.23 5.49
CA ASP A 47 18.94 -10.25 6.92
C ASP A 47 19.62 -8.98 7.43
N ARG A 48 20.40 -8.30 6.57
CA ARG A 48 21.28 -7.19 6.99
C ARG A 48 21.18 -5.95 6.12
N LEU A 49 21.41 -6.06 4.80
CA LEU A 49 21.58 -4.87 3.96
C LEU A 49 20.29 -4.05 3.84
N MET A 50 19.18 -4.67 3.42
CA MET A 50 17.93 -3.94 3.24
C MET A 50 17.40 -3.32 4.55
N PRO A 51 17.43 -4.02 5.71
CA PRO A 51 17.11 -3.39 6.99
C PRO A 51 18.05 -2.24 7.39
N GLN A 52 19.33 -2.29 7.02
CA GLN A 52 20.29 -1.22 7.30
C GLN A 52 19.97 0.04 6.48
N ASP A 53 19.55 -0.10 5.24
CA ASP A 53 19.16 1.05 4.42
C ASP A 53 17.96 1.78 5.02
N VAL A 54 17.00 1.03 5.58
CA VAL A 54 15.88 1.59 6.33
C VAL A 54 16.37 2.40 7.52
N ASP A 55 17.31 1.87 8.31
CA ASP A 55 17.86 2.61 9.46
C ASP A 55 18.56 3.90 9.02
N ILE A 56 19.27 3.86 7.90
CA ILE A 56 19.96 5.02 7.34
C ILE A 56 18.94 6.07 6.91
N LEU A 57 17.88 5.69 6.21
CA LEU A 57 16.82 6.60 5.77
C LEU A 57 16.03 7.18 6.95
N GLU A 58 15.70 6.36 7.95
CA GLU A 58 15.01 6.80 9.17
C GLU A 58 15.86 7.81 9.95
N ARG A 59 17.16 7.53 10.08
CA ARG A 59 18.12 8.45 10.69
C ARG A 59 18.26 9.74 9.88
N ALA A 60 18.33 9.62 8.56
CA ALA A 60 18.50 10.76 7.66
C ALA A 60 17.32 11.73 7.72
N GLU A 61 16.09 11.21 7.82
CA GLU A 61 14.90 12.02 8.00
C GLU A 61 14.90 12.72 9.37
N ARG A 62 15.16 11.98 10.45
CA ARG A 62 15.18 12.52 11.82
C ARG A 62 16.24 13.62 12.01
N GLU A 63 17.40 13.47 11.39
CA GLU A 63 18.53 14.39 11.52
C GLU A 63 18.60 15.42 10.39
N GLY A 64 17.66 15.41 9.43
CA GLY A 64 17.64 16.36 8.32
C GLY A 64 18.87 16.30 7.41
N TRP A 65 19.35 15.10 7.05
CA TRP A 65 20.53 14.94 6.19
C TRP A 65 20.27 15.53 4.80
N ASP A 66 21.32 15.99 4.11
CA ASP A 66 21.28 16.38 2.71
C ASP A 66 21.37 15.16 1.75
N ALA A 67 21.24 15.40 0.45
CA ALA A 67 21.28 14.33 -0.56
C ALA A 67 22.65 13.65 -0.60
N SER A 68 23.75 14.41 -0.60
CA SER A 68 25.12 13.88 -0.67
C SER A 68 25.48 12.98 0.52
N ARG A 69 25.02 13.30 1.73
CA ARG A 69 25.23 12.48 2.93
C ARG A 69 24.47 11.16 2.86
N ILE A 70 23.24 11.18 2.36
CA ILE A 70 22.46 9.95 2.14
C ILE A 70 23.10 9.10 1.04
N ALA A 71 23.49 9.72 -0.07
CA ALA A 71 24.15 9.05 -1.19
C ALA A 71 25.39 8.25 -0.73
N ARG A 72 26.24 8.89 0.08
CA ARG A 72 27.43 8.23 0.68
C ARG A 72 27.06 7.11 1.64
N ALA A 73 26.04 7.31 2.48
CA ALA A 73 25.65 6.31 3.48
C ALA A 73 25.00 5.06 2.84
N LEU A 74 24.22 5.23 1.78
CA LEU A 74 23.56 4.16 1.04
C LEU A 74 24.37 3.65 -0.17
N GLU A 75 25.61 4.13 -0.34
CA GLU A 75 26.51 3.78 -1.45
C GLU A 75 25.82 3.88 -2.84
N MET A 76 25.07 4.96 -3.06
CA MET A 76 24.33 5.18 -4.30
C MET A 76 24.61 6.55 -4.95
N PRO A 77 24.35 6.69 -6.26
CA PRO A 77 24.37 7.98 -6.93
C PRO A 77 23.43 9.01 -6.30
N GLU A 78 23.88 10.27 -6.16
CA GLU A 78 23.13 11.34 -5.51
C GLU A 78 21.80 11.66 -6.22
N ASP A 79 21.77 11.53 -7.55
CA ASP A 79 20.58 11.72 -8.38
C ASP A 79 19.46 10.69 -8.10
N LYS A 80 19.78 9.55 -7.45
CA LYS A 80 18.80 8.55 -7.04
C LYS A 80 18.23 8.77 -5.63
N VAL A 81 18.87 9.60 -4.81
CA VAL A 81 18.50 9.77 -3.39
C VAL A 81 17.07 10.26 -3.25
N GLU A 82 16.66 11.21 -4.07
CA GLU A 82 15.34 11.80 -3.98
C GLU A 82 14.22 10.81 -4.37
N ARG A 83 14.49 9.91 -5.31
CA ARG A 83 13.60 8.77 -5.58
C ARG A 83 13.50 7.84 -4.37
N TRP A 84 14.62 7.55 -3.72
CA TRP A 84 14.68 6.68 -2.54
C TRP A 84 13.96 7.27 -1.34
N ARG A 85 14.12 8.58 -1.07
CA ARG A 85 13.35 9.29 -0.04
C ARG A 85 11.86 9.14 -0.24
N ARG A 86 11.36 9.38 -1.45
CA ARG A 86 9.93 9.21 -1.77
C ARG A 86 9.46 7.77 -1.64
N SER A 87 10.29 6.79 -2.00
CA SER A 87 9.93 5.38 -1.79
C SER A 87 9.87 5.03 -0.30
N TYR A 88 10.79 5.54 0.51
CA TYR A 88 10.79 5.34 1.95
C TYR A 88 9.60 6.00 2.64
N GLN A 89 9.24 7.23 2.26
CA GLN A 89 8.04 7.89 2.83
C GLN A 89 6.77 7.11 2.52
N ARG A 90 6.60 6.64 1.29
CA ARG A 90 5.47 5.78 0.91
C ARG A 90 5.46 4.46 1.69
N ALA A 91 6.64 3.85 1.88
CA ALA A 91 6.75 2.65 2.71
C ALA A 91 6.29 2.91 4.16
N LYS A 92 6.65 4.05 4.75
CA LYS A 92 6.16 4.46 6.08
C LYS A 92 4.65 4.67 6.10
N GLU A 93 4.12 5.42 5.13
CA GLU A 93 2.68 5.69 5.04
C GLU A 93 1.85 4.40 4.99
N ILE A 94 2.36 3.36 4.34
CA ILE A 94 1.76 2.02 4.31
C ILE A 94 1.94 1.32 5.65
N VAL A 95 3.19 1.06 6.07
CA VAL A 95 3.51 0.20 7.23
C VAL A 95 2.96 0.76 8.54
N ASP A 96 2.95 2.09 8.67
CA ASP A 96 2.49 2.82 9.86
C ASP A 96 1.03 3.28 9.75
N ALA A 97 0.28 2.75 8.77
CA ALA A 97 -1.14 3.04 8.66
C ALA A 97 -1.90 2.68 9.95
N PRO A 98 -2.90 3.49 10.35
CA PRO A 98 -3.58 3.34 11.63
C PRO A 98 -4.43 2.07 11.72
N THR A 99 -4.86 1.51 10.58
CA THR A 99 -5.69 0.31 10.49
C THR A 99 -5.18 -0.60 9.36
N LEU A 100 -5.56 -1.89 9.37
CA LEU A 100 -5.24 -2.81 8.28
C LEU A 100 -5.94 -2.45 6.96
N VAL A 101 -7.10 -1.81 7.04
CA VAL A 101 -7.83 -1.28 5.89
C VAL A 101 -7.04 -0.14 5.26
N GLU A 102 -6.57 0.82 6.05
CA GLU A 102 -5.75 1.92 5.57
C GLU A 102 -4.40 1.45 5.03
N PHE A 103 -3.77 0.47 5.69
CA PHE A 103 -2.57 -0.21 5.20
C PHE A 103 -2.77 -0.72 3.77
N PHE A 104 -3.85 -1.48 3.54
CA PHE A 104 -4.15 -2.05 2.24
C PHE A 104 -4.49 -0.98 1.20
N ARG A 105 -5.37 -0.03 1.54
CA ARG A 105 -5.80 1.06 0.65
C ARG A 105 -4.62 1.92 0.20
N ARG A 106 -3.74 2.33 1.12
CA ARG A 106 -2.53 3.10 0.80
C ARG A 106 -1.58 2.31 -0.10
N GLY A 107 -1.39 1.02 0.19
CA GLY A 107 -0.55 0.15 -0.63
C GLY A 107 -1.06 0.00 -2.07
N VAL A 108 -2.37 -0.19 -2.26
CA VAL A 108 -2.99 -0.24 -3.60
C VAL A 108 -2.89 1.11 -4.31
N ARG A 109 -3.22 2.21 -3.62
CA ARG A 109 -3.14 3.57 -4.18
C ARG A 109 -1.74 3.88 -4.71
N HIS A 110 -0.69 3.65 -3.91
CA HIS A 110 0.68 3.90 -4.35
C HIS A 110 1.10 2.98 -5.50
N SER A 111 0.61 1.75 -5.55
CA SER A 111 0.86 0.84 -6.67
C SER A 111 0.28 1.40 -7.98
N ILE A 112 -0.93 1.97 -7.92
CA ILE A 112 -1.60 2.64 -9.05
C ILE A 112 -0.84 3.91 -9.44
N GLU A 113 -0.48 4.77 -8.48
CA GLU A 113 0.27 6.02 -8.73
C GLU A 113 1.63 5.76 -9.40
N VAL A 114 2.33 4.71 -8.99
CA VAL A 114 3.59 4.28 -9.63
C VAL A 114 3.32 3.85 -11.05
N ALA A 115 2.33 2.99 -11.28
CA ALA A 115 2.01 2.51 -12.61
C ALA A 115 1.59 3.64 -13.56
N LEU A 116 0.83 4.63 -13.07
CA LEU A 116 0.48 5.82 -13.84
C LEU A 116 1.72 6.65 -14.21
N ARG A 117 2.68 6.80 -13.30
CA ARG A 117 3.93 7.52 -13.55
C ARG A 117 4.86 6.78 -14.52
N GLU A 118 4.89 5.45 -14.45
CA GLU A 118 5.71 4.59 -15.32
C GLU A 118 5.06 4.33 -16.68
N GLY A 119 3.74 4.57 -16.80
CA GLY A 119 2.95 4.44 -18.01
C GLY A 119 2.16 3.12 -18.07
N LEU A 120 0.85 3.24 -18.29
CA LEU A 120 -0.09 2.12 -18.47
C LEU A 120 -0.50 1.94 -19.94
N GLY A 121 0.46 2.09 -20.87
CA GLY A 121 0.19 2.14 -22.31
C GLY A 121 0.12 0.79 -23.02
N ASP A 122 0.51 -0.31 -22.37
CA ASP A 122 0.55 -1.63 -23.00
C ASP A 122 0.07 -2.74 -22.05
N LYS A 123 -0.14 -3.94 -22.61
CA LYS A 123 -0.60 -5.09 -21.83
C LYS A 123 0.39 -5.45 -20.71
N ALA A 124 1.69 -5.33 -20.96
CA ALA A 124 2.70 -5.74 -19.99
C ALA A 124 2.72 -4.80 -18.76
N SER A 125 2.48 -3.50 -18.93
CA SER A 125 2.36 -2.57 -17.81
C SER A 125 1.10 -2.80 -16.98
N ILE A 126 -0.01 -3.17 -17.61
CA ILE A 126 -1.24 -3.59 -16.91
C ILE A 126 -0.98 -4.85 -16.08
N GLU A 127 -0.37 -5.89 -16.66
CA GLU A 127 -0.06 -7.13 -15.93
C GLU A 127 0.93 -6.90 -14.76
N ARG A 128 1.86 -5.95 -14.90
CA ARG A 128 2.72 -5.52 -13.79
C ARG A 128 1.91 -4.88 -12.67
N LEU A 129 0.96 -3.99 -12.97
CA LEU A 129 0.07 -3.41 -11.96
C LEU A 129 -0.79 -4.48 -11.28
N VAL A 130 -1.36 -5.41 -12.03
CA VAL A 130 -2.14 -6.54 -11.47
C VAL A 130 -1.27 -7.34 -10.50
N THR A 131 -0.03 -7.65 -10.87
CA THR A 131 0.92 -8.36 -10.00
C THR A 131 1.16 -7.58 -8.70
N GLN A 132 1.34 -6.25 -8.77
CA GLN A 132 1.51 -5.43 -7.57
C GLN A 132 0.26 -5.46 -6.67
N VAL A 133 -0.94 -5.39 -7.24
CA VAL A 133 -2.19 -5.52 -6.47
C VAL A 133 -2.29 -6.90 -5.80
N CYS A 134 -1.92 -7.97 -6.50
CA CYS A 134 -1.85 -9.32 -5.90
C CYS A 134 -0.86 -9.39 -4.73
N TYR A 135 0.28 -8.70 -4.81
CA TYR A 135 1.19 -8.57 -3.67
C TYR A 135 0.54 -7.85 -2.49
N ARG A 136 -0.23 -6.77 -2.73
CA ARG A 136 -0.95 -6.09 -1.65
C ARG A 136 -1.99 -6.97 -0.96
N VAL A 137 -2.67 -7.83 -1.71
CA VAL A 137 -3.59 -8.82 -1.14
C VAL A 137 -2.83 -9.85 -0.28
N ALA A 138 -1.68 -10.32 -0.75
CA ALA A 138 -0.83 -11.23 0.01
C ALA A 138 -0.28 -10.59 1.29
N ASP A 139 0.10 -9.31 1.24
CA ASP A 139 0.57 -8.54 2.40
C ASP A 139 -0.54 -8.34 3.44
N LEU A 140 -1.77 -8.03 2.99
CA LEU A 140 -2.93 -7.95 3.87
C LEU A 140 -3.20 -9.30 4.55
N ALA A 141 -3.19 -10.39 3.79
CA ALA A 141 -3.35 -11.73 4.35
C ALA A 141 -2.27 -12.04 5.40
N PHE A 142 -1.01 -11.69 5.12
CA PHE A 142 0.09 -11.86 6.07
C PHE A 142 -0.12 -11.06 7.36
N ARG A 143 -0.57 -9.81 7.26
CA ARG A 143 -0.87 -8.94 8.40
C ARG A 143 -2.05 -9.44 9.23
N LEU A 144 -3.10 -9.93 8.59
CA LEU A 144 -4.26 -10.56 9.26
C LEU A 144 -3.82 -11.81 10.04
N ASP A 145 -3.00 -12.67 9.43
CA ASP A 145 -2.46 -13.86 10.10
C ASP A 145 -1.59 -13.49 11.31
N MET A 146 -0.79 -12.42 11.22
CA MET A 146 -0.01 -11.90 12.35
C MET A 146 -0.90 -11.38 13.50
N ALA A 147 -2.01 -10.72 13.17
CA ALA A 147 -2.95 -10.18 14.15
C ALA A 147 -3.93 -11.25 14.70
N GLY A 148 -4.03 -12.40 14.04
CA GLY A 148 -5.02 -13.43 14.37
C GLY A 148 -6.45 -13.06 13.93
N GLU A 149 -6.57 -12.15 12.97
CA GLU A 149 -7.84 -11.58 12.47
C GLU A 149 -8.26 -12.22 11.14
N ARG A 150 -9.48 -11.95 10.69
CA ARG A 150 -10.00 -12.45 9.42
C ARG A 150 -10.35 -11.31 8.49
N LEU A 151 -10.20 -11.53 7.18
CA LEU A 151 -10.62 -10.56 6.17
C LEU A 151 -12.11 -10.19 6.29
N SER A 152 -12.96 -11.14 6.71
CA SER A 152 -14.39 -10.90 6.95
C SER A 152 -14.66 -9.80 7.96
N ASP A 153 -13.74 -9.60 8.91
CA ASP A 153 -13.89 -8.64 10.00
C ASP A 153 -13.76 -7.19 9.48
N TYR A 154 -13.19 -7.01 8.28
CA TYR A 154 -12.95 -5.72 7.62
C TYR A 154 -13.79 -5.52 6.36
N SER A 155 -14.71 -6.44 6.04
CA SER A 155 -15.38 -6.43 4.74
C SER A 155 -16.30 -5.22 4.53
N GLU A 156 -16.82 -4.62 5.59
CA GLU A 156 -17.61 -3.39 5.52
C GLU A 156 -16.71 -2.20 5.21
N GLU A 157 -15.73 -1.92 6.07
CA GLU A 157 -14.73 -0.85 5.91
C GLU A 157 -14.00 -0.91 4.55
N LEU A 158 -13.67 -2.11 4.05
CA LEU A 158 -13.03 -2.24 2.73
C LEU A 158 -13.92 -1.80 1.58
N ARG A 159 -15.25 -1.95 1.71
CA ARG A 159 -16.25 -1.57 0.69
C ARG A 159 -16.77 -0.15 0.84
N GLU A 160 -16.42 0.55 1.92
CA GLU A 160 -16.83 1.94 2.10
C GLU A 160 -16.30 2.82 0.98
N GLU A 161 -17.19 3.58 0.36
CA GLU A 161 -16.85 4.62 -0.61
C GLU A 161 -15.97 5.69 0.02
N THR A 162 -15.01 6.19 -0.75
CA THR A 162 -14.13 7.28 -0.30
C THR A 162 -14.86 8.62 -0.35
N GLU A 163 -14.32 9.63 0.32
CA GLU A 163 -14.84 11.00 0.22
C GLU A 163 -14.91 11.49 -1.23
N TYR A 164 -13.94 11.09 -2.08
CA TYR A 164 -13.94 11.41 -3.51
C TYR A 164 -15.10 10.77 -4.28
N ASP A 165 -15.45 9.53 -3.95
CA ASP A 165 -16.61 8.85 -4.55
C ASP A 165 -17.90 9.60 -4.18
N LEU A 166 -18.03 10.01 -2.92
CA LEU A 166 -19.17 10.79 -2.43
C LEU A 166 -19.23 12.19 -3.06
N GLU A 167 -18.09 12.86 -3.26
CA GLU A 167 -17.99 14.14 -3.95
C GLU A 167 -18.42 14.03 -5.42
N GLN A 168 -17.96 12.99 -6.12
CA GLN A 168 -18.36 12.73 -7.50
C GLN A 168 -19.86 12.49 -7.60
N VAL A 169 -20.44 11.67 -6.72
CA VAL A 169 -21.89 11.44 -6.66
C VAL A 169 -22.65 12.74 -6.40
N ARG A 170 -22.16 13.59 -5.49
CA ARG A 170 -22.76 14.92 -5.23
C ARG A 170 -22.71 15.83 -6.45
N GLU A 171 -21.61 15.81 -7.20
CA GLU A 171 -21.45 16.58 -8.45
C GLU A 171 -22.43 16.08 -9.52
N GLU A 172 -22.58 14.77 -9.67
CA GLU A 172 -23.51 14.15 -10.62
C GLU A 172 -24.97 14.49 -10.29
N ILE A 173 -25.36 14.42 -9.02
CA ILE A 173 -26.71 14.83 -8.57
C ILE A 173 -26.95 16.32 -8.86
N ARG A 174 -25.97 17.19 -8.57
CA ARG A 174 -26.09 18.62 -8.85
C ARG A 174 -26.34 18.89 -10.33
N ARG A 175 -25.56 18.24 -11.21
CA ARG A 175 -25.70 18.38 -12.67
C ARG A 175 -27.06 17.88 -13.17
N ALA A 176 -27.56 16.77 -12.61
CA ALA A 176 -28.88 16.25 -12.97
C ALA A 176 -29.99 17.24 -12.58
N LEU A 177 -29.91 17.82 -11.37
CA LEU A 177 -30.86 18.83 -10.91
C LEU A 177 -30.80 20.12 -11.74
N GLU A 178 -29.62 20.56 -12.14
CA GLU A 178 -29.45 21.73 -13.01
C GLU A 178 -30.03 21.49 -14.42
N GLN A 179 -29.94 20.26 -14.95
CA GLN A 179 -30.56 19.89 -16.23
C GLN A 179 -32.09 19.83 -16.15
N GLU A 180 -32.64 19.30 -15.05
CA GLU A 180 -34.09 19.24 -14.84
C GLU A 180 -34.72 20.61 -14.56
N LEU A 181 -34.02 21.49 -13.83
CA LEU A 181 -34.49 22.84 -13.50
C LEU A 181 -34.14 23.89 -14.57
N GLY A 182 -33.18 23.60 -15.45
CA GLY A 182 -32.72 24.48 -16.53
C GLY A 182 -33.57 24.43 -17.81
N HIS A 183 -34.55 23.54 -17.90
CA HIS A 183 -35.60 23.61 -18.92
C HIS A 183 -36.77 24.44 -18.40
N PRO A 184 -36.90 25.73 -18.76
CA PRO A 184 -38.19 26.39 -18.60
C PRO A 184 -39.18 25.58 -19.41
N ARG A 185 -40.23 25.08 -18.75
CA ARG A 185 -41.40 24.61 -19.47
C ARG A 185 -41.91 25.82 -20.24
N ASP A 186 -41.66 25.85 -21.54
CA ASP A 186 -42.41 26.69 -22.48
C ASP A 186 -43.85 26.13 -22.50
N GLU A 187 -44.59 26.38 -21.42
CA GLU A 187 -46.02 26.17 -21.33
C GLU A 187 -46.69 27.27 -22.16
N GLU A 188 -47.00 26.89 -23.40
CA GLU A 188 -48.27 27.13 -24.07
C GLU A 188 -48.80 28.58 -24.01
N LYS A 189 -48.31 29.42 -24.94
CA LYS A 189 -49.12 30.53 -25.43
C LYS A 189 -50.26 29.97 -26.28
N SER A 190 -51.42 29.79 -25.65
CA SER A 190 -52.71 29.65 -26.34
C SER A 190 -53.38 31.00 -26.54
#